data_AF-A0A508X1A7-F1
#
_entry.id   AF-A0A508X1A7-F1
#
_cell.length_a   1.000
_cell.length_b   1.000
_cell.length_c   1.000
_cell.angle_alpha   90.00
_cell.angle_beta   90.00
_cell.angle_gamma   90.00
#
_symmetry.space_group_name_H-M   'P 1'
#
loop_
_entity.id
_entity.type
_entity.pdbx_description
1 polymer ?
#
loop_
_entity_poly.entity_id
_entity_poly.type
_entity_poly.pdbx_seq_one_letter_code
_entity_poly.pdbx_strand_id
1 'polypeptide(L)'
;MTAKALIKQAELRRLAAVAKHHGITIEVETEHYKLRMYPTPRSDASATEDATTSPGNPLDIPYHQIPPNPIQPRFDHREKQAMEYLMTFGAEKPIDWYTPKNFGRHTQKKLQERGYIGVSADIDRYGNPDQIWLTKAGQKAMRDMDMHRSKYPVL
;
A
#
# COMPACT_ATOMS: atom_id res chain seq x y z
N MET A 1 -13.51 64.47 15.06
CA MET A 1 -13.11 63.20 15.70
C MET A 1 -14.01 62.10 15.15
N THR A 2 -13.49 61.24 14.28
CA THR A 2 -14.25 60.13 13.68
C THR A 2 -14.27 58.96 14.64
N ALA A 3 -15.46 58.49 15.01
CA ALA A 3 -15.66 57.40 15.95
C ALA A 3 -14.98 56.13 15.44
N LYS A 4 -13.98 55.62 16.18
CA LYS A 4 -13.32 54.35 15.89
C LYS A 4 -14.33 53.23 16.15
N ALA A 5 -14.81 52.57 15.10
CA ALA A 5 -15.66 51.40 15.23
C ALA A 5 -14.82 50.24 15.78
N LEU A 6 -15.04 49.87 17.05
CA LEU A 6 -14.52 48.65 17.63
C LEU A 6 -15.25 47.47 16.97
N ILE A 7 -14.66 46.93 15.91
CA ILE A 7 -15.20 45.74 15.23
C ILE A 7 -15.21 44.60 16.24
N LYS A 8 -16.40 44.14 16.60
CA LYS A 8 -16.55 43.04 17.56
C LYS A 8 -16.19 41.72 16.88
N GLN A 9 -15.70 40.75 17.66
CA GLN A 9 -15.36 39.41 17.14
C GLN A 9 -16.53 38.73 16.41
N ALA A 10 -17.78 39.02 16.82
CA ALA A 10 -18.99 38.54 16.15
C ALA A 10 -19.14 39.08 14.71
N GLU A 11 -18.75 40.33 14.47
CA GLU A 11 -18.81 40.96 13.15
C GLU A 11 -17.73 40.41 12.22
N LEU A 12 -16.52 40.16 12.75
CA LEU A 12 -15.47 39.45 12.00
C LEU A 12 -15.91 38.06 11.57
N ARG A 13 -16.59 37.31 12.44
CA ARG A 13 -17.13 35.98 12.10
C ARG A 13 -18.19 36.05 11.00
N ARG A 14 -19.05 37.08 11.02
CA ARG A 14 -20.04 37.31 9.95
C ARG A 14 -19.37 37.67 8.63
N LEU A 15 -18.37 38.54 8.66
CA LEU A 15 -17.59 38.91 7.47
C LEU A 15 -16.84 37.71 6.89
N ALA A 16 -16.26 36.86 7.73
CA ALA A 16 -15.62 35.60 7.29
C ALA A 16 -16.63 34.63 6.64
N ALA A 17 -17.85 34.53 7.16
CA ALA A 17 -18.89 33.67 6.59
C ALA A 17 -19.33 34.17 5.20
N VAL A 18 -19.49 35.48 5.04
CA VAL A 18 -19.83 36.11 3.75
C VAL A 18 -18.67 35.98 2.76
N ALA A 19 -17.43 36.22 3.20
CA ALA A 19 -16.23 36.03 2.39
C ALA A 19 -16.10 34.59 1.86
N LYS A 20 -16.39 33.59 2.72
CA LYS A 20 -16.41 32.18 2.34
C LYS A 20 -17.50 31.86 1.30
N HIS A 21 -18.66 32.50 1.40
CA HIS A 21 -19.76 32.28 0.45
C HIS A 21 -19.47 32.86 -0.94
N HIS A 22 -18.78 34.01 -0.99
CA HIS A 22 -18.53 34.72 -2.25
C HIS A 22 -17.12 34.54 -2.82
N GLY A 23 -16.23 33.80 -2.14
CA GLY A 23 -14.85 33.59 -2.59
C GLY A 23 -13.99 34.85 -2.56
N ILE A 24 -14.31 35.81 -1.67
CA ILE A 24 -13.68 37.12 -1.60
C ILE A 24 -12.66 37.16 -0.45
N THR A 25 -11.52 37.81 -0.67
CA THR A 25 -10.49 38.04 0.35
C THR A 25 -10.78 39.35 1.09
N ILE A 26 -10.80 39.32 2.43
CA ILE A 26 -10.97 40.52 3.26
C ILE A 26 -9.65 40.82 3.98
N GLU A 27 -9.08 42.01 3.74
CA GLU A 27 -7.99 42.57 4.54
C GLU A 27 -8.56 43.57 5.55
N VAL A 28 -8.28 43.35 6.84
CA VAL A 28 -8.59 44.33 7.90
C VAL A 28 -7.29 44.76 8.55
N GLU A 29 -7.00 46.06 8.48
CA GLU A 29 -5.84 46.69 9.09
C GLU A 29 -6.28 47.39 10.37
N THR A 30 -5.71 46.96 11.50
CA THR A 30 -5.83 47.66 12.79
C THR A 30 -4.44 48.06 13.26
N GLU A 31 -4.33 49.09 14.12
CA GLU A 31 -3.06 49.77 14.48
C GLU A 31 -1.91 48.84 14.95
N HIS A 32 -2.19 47.59 15.35
CA HIS A 32 -1.18 46.63 15.82
C HIS A 32 -1.18 45.27 15.11
N TYR A 33 -2.16 44.95 14.25
CA TYR A 33 -2.28 43.63 13.64
C TYR A 33 -2.91 43.69 12.24
N LYS A 34 -2.26 43.03 11.27
CA LYS A 34 -2.80 42.78 9.93
C LYS A 34 -3.39 41.38 9.88
N LEU A 35 -4.71 41.29 9.78
CA LEU A 35 -5.44 40.02 9.62
C LEU A 35 -5.73 39.79 8.13
N ARG A 36 -5.16 38.71 7.57
CA ARG A 36 -5.46 38.22 6.22
C ARG A 36 -6.27 36.94 6.31
N MET A 37 -7.51 36.97 5.82
CA MET A 37 -8.36 35.79 5.75
C MET A 37 -8.46 35.31 4.30
N TYR A 38 -7.91 34.12 4.04
CA TYR A 38 -8.06 33.45 2.75
C TYR A 38 -9.28 32.55 2.75
N PRO A 39 -10.10 32.52 1.69
CA PRO A 39 -11.09 31.48 1.52
C PRO A 39 -10.37 30.14 1.39
N THR A 40 -10.48 29.28 2.40
CA THR A 40 -10.05 27.89 2.26
C THR A 40 -11.07 27.22 1.33
N PRO A 41 -10.66 26.64 0.19
CA PRO A 41 -11.58 25.84 -0.59
C PRO A 41 -12.15 24.77 0.34
N ARG A 42 -13.48 24.69 0.36
CA ARG A 42 -14.23 23.72 1.12
C ARG A 42 -13.81 22.35 0.59
N SER A 43 -12.89 21.68 1.29
CA SER A 43 -12.73 20.24 1.17
C SER A 43 -14.00 19.65 1.78
N ASP A 44 -15.03 19.54 0.96
CA ASP A 44 -16.16 18.68 1.25
C ASP A 44 -15.61 17.25 1.25
N ALA A 45 -15.17 16.83 2.45
CA ALA A 45 -15.00 15.44 2.80
C ALA A 45 -16.40 14.79 2.81
N SER A 46 -16.90 14.53 1.62
CA SER A 46 -18.01 13.63 1.35
C SER A 46 -17.71 13.03 -0.01
N ALA A 47 -17.19 11.81 0.07
CA ALA A 47 -16.92 10.92 -1.03
C ALA A 47 -18.04 10.96 -2.09
N THR A 48 -17.70 11.36 -3.32
CA THR A 48 -18.11 10.67 -4.56
C THR A 48 -17.37 11.27 -5.74
N GLU A 49 -16.49 10.44 -6.32
CA GLU A 49 -16.26 10.22 -7.75
C GLU A 49 -15.92 11.40 -8.69
N ASP A 50 -14.77 11.20 -9.35
CA ASP A 50 -14.41 11.58 -10.71
C ASP A 50 -13.58 12.84 -11.04
N ALA A 51 -12.34 12.51 -11.40
CA ALA A 51 -11.67 12.90 -12.64
C ALA A 51 -11.01 14.29 -12.74
N THR A 52 -9.82 14.39 -12.15
CA THR A 52 -8.73 15.14 -12.81
C THR A 52 -7.89 14.15 -13.62
N THR A 53 -8.39 13.76 -14.79
CA THR A 53 -7.62 13.02 -15.80
C THR A 53 -6.63 13.99 -16.46
N SER A 54 -5.54 14.30 -15.77
CA SER A 54 -4.28 14.47 -16.49
C SER A 54 -3.82 13.07 -16.90
N PRO A 55 -3.35 12.83 -18.13
CA PRO A 55 -2.68 11.60 -18.47
C PRO A 55 -1.31 11.62 -17.78
N GLY A 56 -1.31 11.46 -16.45
CA GLY A 56 -0.14 11.12 -15.69
C GLY A 56 0.43 9.85 -16.29
N ASN A 57 1.76 9.80 -16.38
CA ASN A 57 2.48 8.64 -16.86
C ASN A 57 1.83 7.37 -16.27
N PRO A 58 1.45 6.35 -17.06
CA PRO A 58 0.83 5.11 -16.54
C PRO A 58 1.70 4.37 -15.51
N LEU A 59 2.92 4.87 -15.28
CA LEU A 59 3.87 4.44 -14.29
C LEU A 59 3.76 5.16 -12.93
N ASP A 60 2.96 6.23 -12.81
CA ASP A 60 2.88 7.05 -11.61
C ASP A 60 1.58 6.74 -10.84
N ILE A 61 1.61 5.65 -10.07
CA ILE A 61 0.47 5.20 -9.26
C ILE A 61 0.52 5.98 -7.93
N PRO A 62 -0.51 6.77 -7.57
CA PRO A 62 -0.57 7.45 -6.30
C PRO A 62 -0.42 6.46 -5.13
N TYR A 63 0.38 6.81 -4.11
CA TYR A 63 0.70 5.91 -2.99
C TYR A 63 -0.54 5.23 -2.35
N HIS A 64 -1.66 5.96 -2.26
CA HIS A 64 -2.92 5.47 -1.69
C HIS A 64 -3.68 4.48 -2.58
N GLN A 65 -3.29 4.32 -3.84
CA GLN A 65 -3.88 3.41 -4.82
C GLN A 65 -2.98 2.20 -5.10
N ILE A 66 -1.82 2.11 -4.46
CA ILE A 66 -0.93 0.94 -4.56
C ILE A 66 -1.63 -0.26 -3.91
N PRO A 67 -1.93 -1.32 -4.67
CA PRO A 67 -2.53 -2.50 -4.09
C PRO A 67 -1.55 -3.18 -3.14
N PRO A 68 -2.06 -3.83 -2.08
CA PRO A 68 -1.21 -4.63 -1.21
C PRO A 68 -0.64 -5.81 -1.98
N ASN A 69 0.62 -6.17 -1.66
CA ASN A 69 1.23 -7.38 -2.21
C ASN A 69 0.35 -8.61 -1.92
N PRO A 70 0.12 -9.50 -2.91
CA PRO A 70 -0.74 -10.68 -2.73
C PRO A 70 -0.26 -11.61 -1.62
N ILE A 71 1.05 -11.65 -1.38
CA ILE A 71 1.68 -12.45 -0.33
C ILE A 71 2.11 -11.54 0.81
N GLN A 72 1.47 -11.72 1.97
CA GLN A 72 1.80 -11.05 3.22
C GLN A 72 2.10 -12.10 4.31
N PRO A 73 3.20 -11.95 5.09
CA PRO A 73 4.27 -10.97 4.91
C PRO A 73 5.07 -11.23 3.63
N ARG A 74 5.77 -10.20 3.13
CA ARG A 74 6.59 -10.28 1.91
C ARG A 74 7.59 -11.42 2.04
N PHE A 75 7.87 -12.10 0.92
CA PHE A 75 8.93 -13.11 0.90
C PHE A 75 10.30 -12.50 1.11
N ASP A 76 11.08 -13.16 1.97
CA ASP A 76 12.53 -12.94 2.04
C ASP A 76 13.19 -13.44 0.74
N HIS A 77 14.42 -13.00 0.44
CA HIS A 77 15.12 -13.40 -0.78
C HIS A 77 15.26 -14.94 -0.93
N ARG A 78 15.43 -15.66 0.19
CA ARG A 78 15.52 -17.13 0.22
C ARG A 78 14.18 -17.81 -0.06
N GLU A 79 13.11 -17.29 0.52
CA GLU A 79 11.74 -17.78 0.31
C GLU A 79 11.35 -17.61 -1.17
N LYS A 80 11.64 -16.44 -1.73
CA LYS A 80 11.39 -16.14 -3.14
C LYS A 80 12.13 -17.12 -4.06
N GLN A 81 13.43 -17.32 -3.85
CA GLN A 81 14.23 -18.26 -4.66
C GLN A 81 13.70 -19.69 -4.57
N ALA A 82 13.34 -20.16 -3.37
CA ALA A 82 12.80 -21.51 -3.19
C ALA A 82 11.45 -21.68 -3.92
N MET A 83 10.55 -20.70 -3.80
CA MET A 83 9.25 -20.72 -4.46
C MET A 83 9.37 -20.65 -5.99
N GLU A 84 10.25 -19.80 -6.52
CA GLU A 84 10.54 -19.72 -7.95
C GLU A 84 11.09 -21.05 -8.48
N TYR A 85 12.00 -21.68 -7.74
CA TYR A 85 12.55 -22.99 -8.10
C TYR A 85 11.46 -24.07 -8.12
N LEU A 86 10.65 -24.16 -7.07
CA LEU A 86 9.53 -25.10 -6.99
C LEU A 86 8.49 -24.87 -8.10
N MET A 87 8.28 -23.62 -8.52
CA MET A 87 7.37 -23.27 -9.60
C MET A 87 7.81 -23.87 -10.95
N THR A 88 9.11 -24.09 -11.18
CA THR A 88 9.61 -24.72 -12.41
C THR A 88 9.17 -26.18 -12.56
N PHE A 89 8.99 -26.89 -11.45
CA PHE A 89 8.49 -28.27 -11.44
C PHE A 89 6.96 -28.28 -11.53
N GLY A 90 6.30 -27.37 -10.82
CA GLY A 90 4.85 -27.25 -10.73
C GLY A 90 4.28 -27.75 -9.39
N ALA A 91 2.98 -27.56 -9.20
CA ALA A 91 2.31 -27.99 -7.96
C ALA A 91 2.29 -29.51 -7.80
N GLU A 92 2.36 -29.95 -6.54
CA GLU A 92 2.21 -31.34 -6.08
C GLU A 92 3.26 -32.30 -6.63
N LYS A 93 4.39 -31.78 -7.13
CA LYS A 93 5.53 -32.58 -7.53
C LYS A 93 6.58 -32.62 -6.41
N PRO A 94 6.80 -33.77 -5.75
CA PRO A 94 7.84 -33.90 -4.75
C PRO A 94 9.23 -33.79 -5.39
N ILE A 95 10.08 -33.02 -4.74
CA ILE A 95 11.51 -32.91 -5.01
C ILE A 95 12.29 -33.16 -3.72
N ASP A 96 13.54 -33.60 -3.84
CA ASP A 96 14.43 -33.76 -2.70
C ASP A 96 14.67 -32.40 -2.00
N TRP A 97 14.57 -32.39 -0.67
CA TRP A 97 14.79 -31.22 0.18
C TRP A 97 16.13 -30.53 -0.04
N TYR A 98 17.17 -31.29 -0.42
CA TYR A 98 18.52 -30.76 -0.67
C TYR A 98 18.69 -30.08 -2.04
N THR A 99 17.70 -30.21 -2.92
CA THR A 99 17.77 -29.67 -4.28
C THR A 99 17.77 -28.13 -4.33
N PRO A 100 16.84 -27.41 -3.67
CA PRO A 100 16.84 -25.95 -3.69
C PRO A 100 18.04 -25.35 -2.94
N LYS A 101 18.84 -24.54 -3.63
CA LYS A 101 19.95 -23.81 -3.01
C LYS A 101 19.44 -22.81 -1.97
N ASN A 102 20.20 -22.64 -0.88
CA ASN A 102 19.90 -21.74 0.23
C ASN A 102 18.55 -22.01 0.93
N PHE A 103 18.01 -23.21 0.76
CA PHE A 103 16.85 -23.68 1.49
C PHE A 103 17.29 -24.30 2.81
N GLY A 104 16.67 -23.87 3.90
CA GLY A 104 16.97 -24.38 5.23
C GLY A 104 15.73 -24.40 6.10
N ARG A 105 15.86 -24.95 7.31
CA ARG A 105 14.73 -25.21 8.23
C ARG A 105 13.86 -23.99 8.51
N HIS A 106 14.46 -22.82 8.65
CA HIS A 106 13.70 -21.59 8.88
C HIS A 106 12.84 -21.22 7.67
N THR A 107 13.39 -21.30 6.45
CA THR A 107 12.65 -21.03 5.21
C THR A 107 11.54 -22.06 5.01
N GLN A 108 11.84 -23.35 5.23
CA GLN A 108 10.86 -24.42 5.17
C GLN A 108 9.70 -24.16 6.13
N LYS A 109 10.00 -23.93 7.42
CA LYS A 109 8.98 -23.70 8.44
C LYS A 109 8.08 -22.53 8.08
N LYS A 110 8.65 -21.39 7.68
CA LYS A 110 7.87 -20.21 7.28
C LYS A 110 6.96 -20.48 6.08
N LEU A 111 7.45 -21.17 5.05
CA LEU A 111 6.64 -21.48 3.86
C LEU A 111 5.58 -22.56 4.13
N GLN A 112 5.89 -23.52 5.00
CA GLN A 112 4.98 -24.58 5.41
C GLN A 112 3.84 -24.02 6.29
N GLU A 113 4.15 -23.15 7.26
CA GLU A 113 3.16 -22.46 8.10
C GLU A 113 2.19 -21.61 7.28
N ARG A 114 2.67 -21.03 6.17
CA ARG A 114 1.83 -20.30 5.21
C ARG A 114 1.05 -21.21 4.25
N GLY A 115 1.29 -22.52 4.28
CA GLY A 115 0.63 -23.49 3.42
C GLY A 115 1.09 -23.45 1.96
N TYR A 116 2.22 -22.82 1.65
CA TYR A 116 2.74 -22.71 0.28
C TYR A 116 3.52 -23.94 -0.17
N ILE A 117 4.13 -24.65 0.77
CA ILE A 117 4.85 -25.90 0.51
C ILE A 117 4.29 -27.04 1.36
N GLY A 118 4.31 -28.23 0.80
CA GLY A 118 4.15 -29.49 1.51
C GLY A 118 5.51 -30.11 1.78
N VAL A 119 5.56 -30.95 2.81
CA VAL A 119 6.77 -31.57 3.31
C VAL A 119 6.47 -33.04 3.61
N SER A 120 7.39 -33.95 3.29
CA SER A 120 7.24 -35.37 3.59
C SER A 120 7.20 -35.64 5.10
N ALA A 121 6.50 -36.71 5.48
CA ALA A 121 6.52 -37.20 6.86
C ALA A 121 7.87 -37.85 7.22
N ASP A 122 8.52 -38.45 6.22
CA ASP A 122 9.82 -39.09 6.39
C ASP A 122 10.90 -38.03 6.61
N ILE A 123 11.68 -38.24 7.67
CA ILE A 123 12.77 -37.38 8.10
C ILE A 123 14.09 -38.15 8.09
N ASP A 124 15.16 -37.46 7.69
CA ASP A 124 16.52 -37.98 7.68
C ASP A 124 17.09 -38.08 9.11
N ARG A 125 18.32 -38.61 9.21
CA ARG A 125 19.08 -38.70 10.47
C ARG A 125 19.31 -37.34 11.14
N TYR A 126 19.32 -36.26 10.36
CA TYR A 126 19.55 -34.91 10.85
C TYR A 126 18.26 -34.23 11.32
N GLY A 127 17.07 -34.73 10.95
CA GLY A 127 15.76 -34.14 11.18
C GLY A 127 15.28 -33.18 10.07
N ASN A 128 15.82 -33.29 8.85
CA ASN A 128 15.26 -32.66 7.65
C ASN A 128 14.30 -33.64 6.96
N PRO A 129 13.23 -33.14 6.34
CA PRO A 129 12.38 -34.00 5.54
C PRO A 129 13.11 -34.51 4.29
N ASP A 130 12.72 -35.67 3.80
CA ASP A 130 13.26 -36.23 2.55
C ASP A 130 12.81 -35.39 1.33
N GLN A 131 11.52 -35.02 1.29
CA GLN A 131 10.92 -34.37 0.13
C GLN A 131 10.11 -33.12 0.49
N ILE A 132 10.06 -32.20 -0.46
CA ILE A 132 9.24 -31.00 -0.43
C ILE A 132 8.52 -30.83 -1.76
N TRP A 133 7.36 -30.19 -1.76
CA TRP A 133 6.64 -29.84 -2.99
C TRP A 133 5.90 -28.53 -2.85
N LEU A 134 5.60 -27.90 -3.99
CA LEU A 134 4.72 -26.74 -4.03
C LEU A 134 3.27 -27.17 -3.85
N THR A 135 2.51 -26.52 -2.98
CA THR A 135 1.06 -26.77 -2.87
C THR A 135 0.31 -26.01 -3.97
N LYS A 136 -0.95 -26.40 -4.21
CA LYS A 136 -1.87 -25.62 -5.07
C LYS A 136 -2.01 -24.16 -4.60
N ALA A 137 -2.02 -23.95 -3.28
CA ALA A 137 -2.08 -22.60 -2.70
C ALA A 137 -0.79 -21.80 -2.99
N GLY A 138 0.38 -22.42 -2.82
CA GLY A 138 1.67 -21.80 -3.16
C GLY A 138 1.78 -21.44 -4.64
N GLN A 139 1.31 -22.32 -5.53
CA GLN A 139 1.28 -22.06 -6.96
C GLN A 139 0.35 -20.89 -7.31
N LYS A 140 -0.85 -20.86 -6.73
CA LYS A 140 -1.79 -19.75 -6.92
C LYS A 140 -1.18 -18.43 -6.45
N ALA A 141 -0.60 -18.42 -5.25
CA ALA A 141 0.03 -17.22 -4.68
C ALA A 141 1.16 -16.67 -5.56
N MET A 142 1.99 -17.55 -6.15
CA MET A 142 3.02 -17.14 -7.12
C MET A 142 2.42 -16.54 -8.40
N ARG A 143 1.35 -17.14 -8.93
CA ARG A 143 0.64 -16.57 -10.10
C ARG A 143 0.00 -15.22 -9.80
N ASP A 144 -0.61 -15.08 -8.63
CA ASP A 144 -1.19 -13.81 -8.18
C ASP A 144 -0.10 -12.73 -8.05
N MET A 145 1.10 -13.10 -7.57
CA MET A 145 2.26 -12.20 -7.55
C MET A 145 2.74 -11.80 -8.95
N ASP A 146 2.81 -12.74 -9.90
CA ASP A 146 3.24 -12.43 -11.26
C ASP A 146 2.21 -11.56 -11.99
N MET A 147 0.92 -11.81 -11.79
CA MET A 147 -0.16 -10.92 -12.28
C MET A 147 -0.06 -9.53 -11.66
N HIS A 148 0.22 -9.43 -10.36
CA HIS A 148 0.42 -8.16 -9.69
C HIS A 148 1.61 -7.38 -10.28
N ARG A 149 2.75 -8.04 -10.51
CA ARG A 149 3.93 -7.43 -11.15
C ARG A 149 3.65 -7.01 -12.60
N SER A 150 2.90 -7.82 -13.35
CA SER A 150 2.50 -7.48 -14.72
C SER A 150 1.55 -6.29 -14.78
N LYS A 151 0.65 -6.17 -13.81
CA LYS A 151 -0.32 -5.06 -13.74
C LYS A 151 0.33 -3.77 -13.24
N TYR A 152 1.33 -3.88 -12.37
CA TYR A 152 2.01 -2.76 -11.75
C TYR A 152 3.54 -2.91 -11.93
N PRO A 153 4.07 -2.68 -13.14
CA PRO A 153 5.50 -2.91 -13.45
C PRO A 153 6.47 -1.96 -12.72
N VAL A 154 5.95 -0.96 -12.01
CA VAL A 154 6.73 0.09 -11.32
C VAL A 154 6.94 -0.21 -9.83
N LEU A 155 6.36 -1.31 -9.33
CA LEU A 155 6.44 -1.78 -7.95
C LEU A 155 7.35 -3.03 -7.82
#